data_AF-A0A9J6N579-F1
#
_entry.id   AF-A0A9J6N579-F1
#
_cell.length_a   1.000
_cell.length_b   1.000
_cell.length_c   1.000
_cell.angle_alpha   90.00
_cell.angle_beta   90.00
_cell.angle_gamma   90.00
#
_symmetry.space_group_name_H-M   'P 1'
#
loop_
_entity.id
_entity.type
_entity.pdbx_description
1 polymer ?
#
loop_
_entity_poly.entity_id
_entity_poly.type
_entity_poly.pdbx_seq_one_letter_code
_entity_poly.pdbx_strand_id
1 'polypeptide(L)'
;MFYNNTNSDTPKPAIAKDVPMPTELHPVVKERTNQLIQRAAKKGIVVVITDGFRSAEEQDGLYEQGRTAEGAVVTHAKGGESYHNYGLAIDFALKTPSGDVVWDREYDRNGNSKSDWTEVVQMAKKLGFEWGGDWAKFKDYPHLEMNFGLTIADLQNGERPDSSLVAGPN
;
A
#
# COMPACT_ATOMS: atom_id res chain seq x y z
N MET A 1 -23.88 2.75 38.86
CA MET A 1 -22.44 3.08 38.91
C MET A 1 -22.06 3.61 37.54
N PHE A 2 -21.68 4.88 37.47
CA PHE A 2 -21.35 5.57 36.22
C PHE A 2 -19.87 5.30 35.88
N TYR A 3 -19.58 4.82 34.67
CA TYR A 3 -18.22 4.74 34.15
C TYR A 3 -17.92 6.04 33.41
N ASN A 4 -16.96 6.80 33.93
CA ASN A 4 -16.46 8.04 33.34
C ASN A 4 -15.60 7.72 32.11
N ASN A 5 -16.00 8.29 30.97
CA ASN A 5 -15.18 8.39 29.78
C ASN A 5 -14.13 9.49 30.01
N THR A 6 -12.87 9.11 30.21
CA THR A 6 -11.75 10.06 30.29
C THR A 6 -11.19 10.23 28.88
N ASN A 7 -11.57 11.33 28.22
CA ASN A 7 -10.81 11.88 27.11
C ASN A 7 -9.42 12.24 27.66
N SER A 8 -8.40 11.44 27.32
CA SER A 8 -7.02 11.80 27.58
C SER A 8 -6.58 12.88 26.57
N ASP A 9 -6.80 14.14 26.92
CA ASP A 9 -6.17 15.32 26.31
C ASP A 9 -4.67 15.36 26.67
N THR A 10 -3.91 14.36 26.24
CA THR A 10 -2.46 14.49 26.20
C THR A 10 -2.11 15.33 24.97
N PRO A 11 -1.52 16.53 25.12
CA PRO A 11 -1.08 17.30 23.98
C PRO A 11 -0.08 16.48 23.17
N LYS A 12 -0.36 16.28 21.86
CA LYS A 12 0.59 15.67 20.92
C LYS A 12 1.93 16.44 21.03
N PRO A 13 3.08 15.74 21.19
CA PRO A 13 4.37 16.40 21.28
C PRO A 13 4.63 17.27 20.05
N ALA A 14 5.36 18.38 20.24
CA ALA A 14 5.64 19.35 19.20
C ALA A 14 6.34 18.71 17.98
N ILE A 15 5.85 19.08 16.80
CA ILE A 15 6.20 18.61 15.46
C ILE A 15 7.72 18.66 15.21
N ALA A 16 8.34 17.52 14.90
CA ALA A 16 9.72 17.45 14.44
C ALA A 16 9.76 17.73 12.93
N LYS A 17 10.05 18.98 12.54
CA LYS A 17 10.03 19.43 11.13
C LYS A 17 11.16 18.88 10.24
N ASP A 18 12.03 18.01 10.75
CA ASP A 18 13.25 17.53 10.06
C ASP A 18 13.37 16.00 10.01
N VAL A 19 12.26 15.26 10.03
CA VAL A 19 12.32 13.80 9.86
C VAL A 19 12.55 13.47 8.38
N PRO A 20 13.64 12.80 8.00
CA PRO A 20 13.93 12.50 6.61
C PRO A 20 12.82 11.63 5.99
N MET A 21 12.60 11.83 4.69
CA MET A 21 11.71 10.95 3.93
C MET A 21 12.37 9.57 3.79
N PRO A 22 11.58 8.48 3.86
CA PRO A 22 12.07 7.14 3.53
C PRO A 22 12.65 7.08 2.11
N THR A 23 13.50 6.09 1.88
CA THR A 23 14.14 5.82 0.58
C THR A 23 13.90 4.39 0.09
N GLU A 24 13.15 3.61 0.85
CA GLU A 24 12.80 2.23 0.55
C GLU A 24 11.48 1.84 1.25
N LEU A 25 10.99 0.63 0.96
CA LEU A 25 9.83 0.06 1.64
C LEU A 25 10.10 -0.13 3.13
N HIS A 26 9.10 0.18 3.95
CA HIS A 26 9.14 -0.12 5.37
C HIS A 26 9.33 -1.63 5.60
N PRO A 27 10.19 -2.07 6.56
CA PRO A 27 10.52 -3.47 6.73
C PRO A 27 9.32 -4.41 6.92
N VAL A 28 8.31 -3.96 7.68
CA VAL A 28 7.06 -4.74 7.85
C VAL A 28 6.31 -4.87 6.54
N VAL A 29 6.21 -3.81 5.75
CA VAL A 29 5.53 -3.85 4.44
C VAL A 29 6.26 -4.79 3.50
N LYS A 30 7.59 -4.70 3.43
CA LYS A 30 8.43 -5.61 2.65
C LYS A 30 8.23 -7.08 3.05
N GLU A 31 8.20 -7.37 4.35
CA GLU A 31 7.99 -8.72 4.85
C GLU A 31 6.57 -9.23 4.53
N ARG A 32 5.52 -8.42 4.74
CA ARG A 32 4.15 -8.80 4.40
C ARG A 32 3.96 -8.98 2.89
N THR A 33 4.63 -8.19 2.07
CA THR A 33 4.68 -8.37 0.61
C THR A 33 5.31 -9.71 0.23
N ASN A 34 6.43 -10.08 0.85
CA ASN A 34 7.04 -11.40 0.62
C ASN A 34 6.11 -12.55 1.03
N GLN A 35 5.43 -12.43 2.17
CA GLN A 35 4.44 -13.42 2.62
C GLN A 35 3.26 -13.51 1.65
N LEU A 36 2.80 -12.39 1.09
CA LEU A 36 1.73 -12.36 0.08
C LEU A 36 2.14 -13.15 -1.17
N ILE A 37 3.32 -12.85 -1.71
CA ILE A 37 3.87 -13.54 -2.90
C ILE A 37 3.98 -15.04 -2.64
N GLN A 38 4.53 -15.44 -1.50
CA GLN A 38 4.67 -16.86 -1.14
C GLN A 38 3.32 -17.57 -0.97
N ARG A 39 2.34 -16.93 -0.32
CA ARG A 39 0.99 -17.50 -0.13
C ARG A 39 0.25 -17.63 -1.44
N ALA A 40 0.36 -16.64 -2.33
CA ALA A 40 -0.20 -16.68 -3.67
C ALA A 40 0.43 -17.77 -4.53
N ALA A 41 1.77 -17.90 -4.50
CA ALA A 41 2.49 -18.94 -5.25
C ALA A 41 2.06 -20.36 -4.83
N LYS A 42 1.79 -20.60 -3.54
CA LYS A 42 1.25 -21.89 -3.04
C LYS A 42 -0.13 -22.23 -3.62
N LYS A 43 -0.87 -21.25 -4.14
CA LYS A 43 -2.14 -21.43 -4.85
C LYS A 43 -1.99 -21.47 -6.37
N GLY A 44 -0.77 -21.42 -6.90
CA GLY A 44 -0.53 -21.35 -8.34
C GLY A 44 -0.67 -19.95 -8.95
N ILE A 45 -0.82 -18.91 -8.12
CA ILE A 45 -0.96 -17.52 -8.54
C ILE A 45 0.41 -16.85 -8.48
N VAL A 46 0.84 -16.22 -9.57
CA VAL A 46 2.12 -15.48 -9.62
C VAL A 46 1.83 -13.99 -9.52
N VAL A 47 2.15 -13.41 -8.35
CA VAL A 47 2.05 -11.97 -8.07
C VAL A 47 3.34 -11.28 -8.50
N VAL A 48 3.20 -10.13 -9.18
CA VAL A 48 4.29 -9.22 -9.53
C VAL A 48 4.06 -7.91 -8.82
N ILE A 49 5.07 -7.41 -8.12
CA ILE A 49 5.05 -6.07 -7.54
C ILE A 49 5.49 -5.10 -8.63
N THR A 50 4.59 -4.21 -9.03
CA THR A 50 4.80 -3.25 -10.12
C THR A 50 5.32 -1.93 -9.60
N ASP A 51 4.98 -1.59 -8.36
CA ASP A 51 5.52 -0.43 -7.66
C ASP A 51 5.61 -0.70 -6.15
N GLY A 52 6.53 -0.02 -5.48
CA GLY A 52 6.77 -0.13 -4.04
C GLY A 52 7.04 1.24 -3.45
N PHE A 53 8.26 1.49 -2.99
CA PHE A 53 8.65 2.84 -2.62
C PHE A 53 8.77 3.71 -3.88
N ARG A 54 8.20 4.91 -3.81
CA ARG A 54 8.30 5.94 -4.86
C ARG A 54 8.66 7.26 -4.20
N SER A 55 9.74 7.91 -4.61
CA SER A 55 10.14 9.22 -4.07
C SER A 55 9.07 10.29 -4.33
N ALA A 56 9.15 11.41 -3.59
CA ALA A 56 8.25 12.54 -3.81
C ALA A 56 8.38 13.13 -5.22
N GLU A 57 9.60 13.18 -5.77
CA GLU A 57 9.87 13.68 -7.12
C GLU A 57 9.26 12.77 -8.19
N GLU A 58 9.42 11.45 -8.06
CA GLU A 58 8.77 10.49 -8.97
C GLU A 58 7.24 10.60 -8.90
N GLN A 59 6.69 10.82 -7.71
CA GLN A 59 5.25 11.01 -7.52
C GLN A 59 4.74 12.31 -8.14
N ASP A 60 5.49 13.40 -8.06
CA ASP A 60 5.16 14.65 -8.75
C ASP A 60 5.16 14.44 -10.27
N GLY A 61 6.13 13.69 -10.81
CA GLY A 61 6.13 13.31 -12.22
C GLY A 61 4.87 12.53 -12.65
N LEU A 62 4.37 11.62 -11.80
CA LEU A 62 3.08 10.94 -12.04
C LEU A 62 1.88 11.88 -11.93
N TYR A 63 1.92 12.82 -10.98
CA TYR A 63 0.88 13.84 -10.83
C TYR A 63 0.80 14.76 -12.05
N GLU A 64 1.91 15.05 -12.72
CA GLU A 64 1.93 15.89 -13.91
C GLU A 64 1.28 15.24 -15.14
N GLN A 65 1.20 13.90 -15.22
CA GLN A 65 0.59 13.18 -16.33
C GLN A 65 -0.89 13.51 -16.50
N GLY A 66 -1.29 13.83 -17.74
CA GLY A 66 -2.65 14.26 -18.08
C GLY A 66 -3.02 15.65 -17.54
N ARG A 67 -2.06 16.40 -16.98
CA ARG A 67 -2.22 17.77 -16.50
C ARG A 67 -1.27 18.72 -17.24
N THR A 68 0.02 18.60 -16.96
CA THR A 68 1.10 19.41 -17.54
C THR A 68 2.02 18.57 -18.43
N ALA A 69 2.00 17.25 -18.29
CA ALA A 69 2.62 16.27 -19.18
C ALA A 69 1.55 15.45 -19.94
N GLU A 70 1.92 14.89 -21.09
CA GLU A 70 1.06 14.00 -21.86
C GLU A 70 0.76 12.69 -21.11
N GLY A 71 -0.37 12.06 -21.42
CA GLY A 71 -0.78 10.79 -20.82
C GLY A 71 -2.14 10.87 -20.11
N ALA A 72 -2.56 9.75 -19.53
CA ALA A 72 -3.76 9.71 -18.70
C ALA A 72 -3.43 10.17 -17.28
N VAL A 73 -4.43 10.72 -16.57
CA VAL A 73 -4.29 10.98 -15.13
C VAL A 73 -4.25 9.63 -14.41
N VAL A 74 -3.08 9.29 -13.86
CA VAL A 74 -2.85 8.03 -13.13
C VAL A 74 -2.90 8.21 -11.61
N THR A 75 -2.82 9.46 -11.11
CA THR A 75 -2.90 9.75 -9.68
C THR A 75 -3.49 11.15 -9.42
N HIS A 76 -4.03 11.33 -8.21
CA HIS A 76 -4.46 12.63 -7.67
C HIS A 76 -3.54 13.14 -6.55
N ALA A 77 -2.57 12.33 -6.11
CA ALA A 77 -1.64 12.66 -5.04
C ALA A 77 -0.35 13.28 -5.59
N LYS A 78 0.09 14.39 -5.00
CA LYS A 78 1.41 14.98 -5.23
C LYS A 78 2.49 14.27 -4.41
N GLY A 79 3.75 14.65 -4.62
CA GLY A 79 4.88 14.26 -3.79
C GLY A 79 4.60 14.51 -2.30
N GLY A 80 4.70 13.47 -1.49
CA GLY A 80 4.41 13.49 -0.05
C GLY A 80 2.93 13.31 0.31
N GLU A 81 2.03 13.12 -0.67
CA GLU A 81 0.60 12.85 -0.45
C GLU A 81 0.22 11.38 -0.70
N SER A 82 1.19 10.52 -1.02
CA SER A 82 0.99 9.09 -1.28
C SER A 82 1.74 8.24 -0.25
N TYR A 83 1.14 7.13 0.20
CA TYR A 83 1.81 6.16 1.08
C TYR A 83 3.03 5.50 0.44
N HIS A 84 3.13 5.48 -0.91
CA HIS A 84 4.34 5.05 -1.62
C HIS A 84 5.54 5.94 -1.25
N ASN A 85 5.33 7.24 -1.01
CA ASN A 85 6.39 8.19 -0.61
C ASN A 85 6.97 7.90 0.76
N TYR A 86 6.24 7.16 1.59
CA TYR A 86 6.66 6.77 2.92
C TYR A 86 7.06 5.28 3.00
N GLY A 87 7.12 4.58 1.86
CA GLY A 87 7.44 3.16 1.81
C GLY A 87 6.34 2.26 2.41
N LEU A 88 5.10 2.75 2.45
CA LEU A 88 3.97 2.11 3.14
C LEU A 88 2.94 1.48 2.19
N ALA A 89 3.19 1.48 0.89
CA ALA A 89 2.32 0.91 -0.12
C ALA A 89 3.09 0.12 -1.18
N ILE A 90 2.38 -0.77 -1.86
CA ILE A 90 2.82 -1.50 -3.03
C ILE A 90 1.67 -1.55 -4.05
N ASP A 91 2.03 -1.57 -5.33
CA ASP A 91 1.13 -1.93 -6.40
C ASP A 91 1.44 -3.35 -6.88
N PHE A 92 0.40 -4.13 -7.17
CA PHE A 92 0.57 -5.47 -7.70
C PHE A 92 -0.17 -5.69 -9.02
N ALA A 93 0.32 -6.68 -9.75
CA ALA A 93 -0.31 -7.27 -10.92
C ALA A 93 -0.12 -8.80 -10.88
N LEU A 94 -0.72 -9.50 -11.84
CA LEU A 94 -0.60 -10.94 -11.99
C LEU A 94 0.27 -11.28 -13.20
N LYS A 95 0.98 -12.41 -13.14
CA LYS A 95 1.78 -12.92 -14.26
C LYS A 95 1.19 -14.19 -14.85
N THR A 96 0.96 -14.16 -16.16
CA THR A 96 0.45 -15.31 -16.92
C THR A 96 1.56 -16.36 -17.14
N PRO A 97 1.20 -17.61 -17.53
CA PRO A 97 2.18 -18.61 -17.93
C PRO A 97 3.05 -18.23 -19.14
N SER A 98 2.55 -17.38 -20.04
CA SER A 98 3.33 -16.82 -21.17
C SER A 98 4.36 -15.79 -20.72
N GLY A 99 4.26 -15.29 -19.49
CA GLY A 99 5.16 -14.30 -18.91
C GLY A 99 4.63 -12.86 -18.95
N ASP A 100 3.42 -12.66 -19.46
CA ASP A 100 2.77 -11.34 -19.53
C ASP A 100 2.32 -10.88 -18.15
N VAL A 101 2.46 -9.59 -17.88
CA VAL A 101 1.92 -8.94 -16.68
C VAL A 101 0.54 -8.39 -17.00
N VAL A 102 -0.47 -8.79 -16.23
CA VAL A 102 -1.87 -8.45 -16.46
C VAL A 102 -2.53 -7.83 -15.23
N TRP A 103 -3.41 -6.87 -15.49
CA TRP A 103 -4.27 -6.19 -14.50
C TRP A 103 -5.72 -6.67 -14.57
N ASP A 104 -5.95 -7.81 -15.23
CA ASP A 104 -7.28 -8.39 -15.35
C ASP A 104 -7.74 -8.94 -14.00
N ARG A 105 -8.77 -8.31 -13.45
CA ARG A 105 -9.36 -8.66 -12.16
C ARG A 105 -10.27 -9.88 -12.26
N GLU A 106 -10.63 -10.33 -13.45
CA GLU A 106 -11.44 -11.55 -13.66
C GLU A 106 -10.56 -12.75 -14.01
N TYR A 107 -9.24 -12.56 -14.13
CA TYR A 107 -8.30 -13.63 -14.43
C TYR A 107 -8.33 -14.72 -13.34
N ASP A 108 -8.55 -15.97 -13.76
CA ASP A 108 -8.54 -17.17 -12.92
C ASP A 108 -7.61 -18.21 -13.56
N ARG A 109 -6.31 -18.11 -13.26
CA ARG A 109 -5.32 -19.06 -13.74
C ARG A 109 -5.45 -20.41 -13.03
N ASN A 110 -5.74 -20.37 -11.73
CA ASN A 110 -5.69 -21.56 -10.89
C ASN A 110 -6.92 -22.46 -11.11
N GLY A 111 -7.95 -21.97 -11.81
CA GLY A 111 -9.09 -22.71 -12.29
C GLY A 111 -10.09 -23.07 -11.21
N ASN A 112 -10.06 -22.40 -10.06
CA ASN A 112 -10.94 -22.70 -8.93
C ASN A 112 -12.29 -21.95 -8.97
N SER A 113 -12.60 -21.30 -10.10
CA SER A 113 -13.79 -20.47 -10.31
C SER A 113 -13.85 -19.23 -9.41
N LYS A 114 -12.69 -18.73 -8.98
CA LYS A 114 -12.53 -17.44 -8.31
C LYS A 114 -11.41 -16.69 -9.00
N SER A 115 -11.62 -15.39 -9.17
CA SER A 115 -10.58 -14.51 -9.67
C SER A 115 -9.34 -14.56 -8.76
N ASP A 116 -8.18 -14.77 -9.37
CA ASP A 116 -6.88 -14.75 -8.70
C ASP A 116 -6.63 -13.39 -8.04
N TRP A 117 -7.10 -12.30 -8.67
CA TRP A 117 -7.02 -10.95 -8.11
C TRP A 117 -7.74 -10.86 -6.77
N THR A 118 -8.97 -11.38 -6.71
CA THR A 118 -9.78 -11.39 -5.50
C THR A 118 -9.11 -12.22 -4.41
N GLU A 119 -8.53 -13.36 -4.77
CA GLU A 119 -7.81 -14.20 -3.82
C GLU A 119 -6.56 -13.50 -3.26
N VAL A 120 -5.78 -12.82 -4.10
CA VAL A 120 -4.61 -12.04 -3.69
C VAL A 120 -5.01 -10.93 -2.73
N VAL A 121 -6.05 -10.16 -3.06
CA VAL A 121 -6.59 -9.11 -2.18
C VAL A 121 -7.03 -9.68 -0.82
N GLN A 122 -7.75 -10.81 -0.80
CA GLN A 122 -8.14 -11.45 0.46
C GLN A 122 -6.94 -11.92 1.29
N MET A 123 -5.87 -12.39 0.64
CA MET A 123 -4.62 -12.76 1.32
C MET A 123 -3.91 -11.52 1.85
N ALA A 124 -3.85 -10.44 1.08
CA ALA A 124 -3.24 -9.17 1.48
C ALA A 124 -3.95 -8.56 2.70
N LYS A 125 -5.29 -8.54 2.70
CA LYS A 125 -6.09 -8.08 3.85
C LYS A 125 -5.81 -8.88 5.13
N LYS A 126 -5.68 -10.20 5.01
CA LYS A 126 -5.29 -11.07 6.15
C LYS A 126 -3.86 -10.83 6.64
N LEU A 127 -3.01 -10.23 5.82
CA LEU A 127 -1.64 -9.83 6.18
C LEU A 127 -1.56 -8.41 6.75
N GLY A 128 -2.69 -7.69 6.80
CA GLY A 128 -2.79 -6.34 7.36
C GLY A 128 -2.78 -5.22 6.33
N PHE A 129 -2.85 -5.52 5.03
CA PHE A 129 -3.01 -4.49 4.00
C PHE A 129 -4.46 -4.01 3.90
N GLU A 130 -4.63 -2.72 3.72
CA GLU A 130 -5.82 -2.12 3.12
C GLU A 130 -5.71 -2.17 1.59
N TRP A 131 -6.85 -2.14 0.89
CA TRP A 131 -6.91 -2.29 -0.56
C TRP A 131 -7.58 -1.09 -1.23
N GLY A 132 -6.93 -0.49 -2.22
CA GLY A 132 -7.45 0.68 -2.93
C GLY A 132 -8.76 0.42 -3.70
N GLY A 133 -9.06 -0.84 -4.03
CA GLY A 133 -10.35 -1.24 -4.62
C GLY A 133 -11.55 -1.09 -3.68
N ASP A 134 -11.33 -0.98 -2.36
CA ASP A 134 -12.38 -0.71 -1.37
C ASP A 134 -12.70 0.78 -1.23
N TRP A 135 -11.86 1.68 -1.77
CA TRP A 135 -12.09 3.12 -1.66
C TRP A 135 -13.43 3.54 -2.27
N ALA A 136 -14.10 4.50 -1.63
CA ALA A 136 -15.42 4.96 -2.05
C ALA A 136 -15.40 5.71 -3.40
N LYS A 137 -14.26 6.34 -3.73
CA LYS A 137 -14.02 7.09 -4.97
C LYS A 137 -12.61 6.77 -5.45
N PHE A 138 -12.38 6.90 -6.76
CA PHE A 138 -11.07 6.70 -7.39
C PHE A 138 -10.41 5.38 -6.98
N LYS A 139 -11.16 4.28 -7.17
CA LYS A 139 -10.68 2.94 -6.83
C LYS A 139 -9.40 2.63 -7.57
N ASP A 140 -8.36 2.35 -6.80
CA ASP A 140 -7.06 1.93 -7.30
C ASP A 140 -6.91 0.44 -7.03
N TYR A 141 -7.18 -0.38 -8.04
CA TYR A 141 -7.24 -1.82 -7.85
C TYR A 141 -5.87 -2.46 -7.58
N PRO A 142 -4.76 -2.05 -8.23
CA PRO A 142 -3.41 -2.51 -7.89
C PRO A 142 -2.96 -2.21 -6.47
N HIS A 143 -3.47 -1.13 -5.88
CA HIS A 143 -2.92 -0.53 -4.67
C HIS A 143 -3.22 -1.31 -3.39
N LEU A 144 -2.17 -1.59 -2.62
CA LEU A 144 -2.24 -2.14 -1.26
C LEU A 144 -1.38 -1.29 -0.32
N GLU A 145 -1.93 -0.90 0.83
CA GLU A 145 -1.22 -0.06 1.81
C GLU A 145 -1.30 -0.58 3.24
N MET A 146 -0.33 -0.21 4.07
CA MET A 146 -0.37 -0.37 5.51
C MET A 146 -0.12 0.99 6.16
N ASN A 147 -1.18 1.65 6.62
CA ASN A 147 -1.08 3.00 7.19
C ASN A 147 -0.62 3.02 8.66
N PHE A 148 -0.65 1.88 9.36
CA PHE A 148 -0.31 1.77 10.80
C PHE A 148 -1.10 2.73 11.71
N GLY A 149 -2.30 3.13 11.28
CA GLY A 149 -3.12 4.13 11.97
C GLY A 149 -2.67 5.58 11.77
N LEU A 150 -1.68 5.84 10.92
CA LEU A 150 -1.19 7.17 10.58
C LEU A 150 -1.88 7.69 9.32
N THR A 151 -2.29 8.95 9.34
CA THR A 151 -2.77 9.62 8.14
C THR A 151 -1.60 10.20 7.33
N ILE A 152 -1.84 10.55 6.06
CA ILE A 152 -0.88 11.33 5.26
C ILE A 152 -0.45 12.61 5.99
N ALA A 153 -1.35 13.29 6.70
CA ALA A 153 -1.01 14.50 7.45
C ALA A 153 -0.06 14.20 8.63
N ASP A 154 -0.25 13.09 9.34
CA ASP A 154 0.69 12.67 10.40
C ASP A 154 2.08 12.39 9.82
N LEU A 155 2.13 11.70 8.68
CA LEU A 155 3.37 11.40 7.96
C LEU A 155 4.07 12.67 7.45
N GLN A 156 3.32 13.63 6.90
CA GLN A 156 3.85 14.95 6.49
C GLN A 156 4.40 15.75 7.68
N ASN A 157 3.84 15.54 8.87
CA ASN A 157 4.31 16.15 10.13
C ASN A 157 5.47 15.38 10.79
N GLY A 158 6.00 14.34 10.13
CA GLY A 158 7.16 13.59 10.59
C GLY A 158 6.86 12.36 11.44
N GLU A 159 5.59 12.02 11.69
CA GLU A 159 5.26 10.74 12.32
C GLU A 159 5.67 9.59 11.40
N ARG A 160 6.17 8.48 11.96
CA ARG A 160 6.60 7.29 11.21
C ARG A 160 6.15 6.03 11.96
N PRO A 161 5.76 4.97 11.24
CA PRO A 161 5.46 3.69 11.89
C PRO A 161 6.73 3.08 12.49
N ASP A 162 6.56 2.38 13.62
CA ASP A 162 7.67 1.71 14.28
C ASP A 162 8.15 0.50 13.47
N SER A 163 9.42 0.55 13.06
CA SER A 163 10.11 -0.52 12.35
C SER A 163 10.27 -1.82 13.17
N SER A 164 10.07 -1.79 14.49
CA SER A 164 10.15 -2.95 15.39
C SER A 164 8.89 -3.82 15.44
N LEU A 165 7.80 -3.43 14.75
CA LEU A 165 6.55 -4.20 14.64
C LEU A 165 6.67 -5.56 13.90
N VAL A 166 7.90 -6.01 13.61
CA VAL A 166 8.22 -7.32 13.03
C VAL A 166 7.94 -8.49 13.99
N ALA A 167 7.58 -8.23 15.25
CA ALA A 167 7.36 -9.27 16.25
C ALA A 167 5.89 -9.73 16.35
N GLY A 168 5.55 -10.78 15.60
CA GLY A 168 4.42 -11.67 15.91
C GLY A 168 4.71 -13.06 15.36
N PRO A 169 4.74 -14.12 16.18
CA PRO A 169 5.17 -15.44 15.74
C PRO A 169 4.16 -16.09 14.80
N ASN A 170 4.71 -16.97 13.95
CA ASN A 170 4.07 -17.80 12.93
C ASN A 170 2.77 -18.48 13.33
#